data_AF-A0A553L151-F1
#
_entry.id   AF-A0A553L151-F1
#
_cell.length_a   1.000
_cell.length_b   1.000
_cell.length_c   1.000
_cell.angle_alpha   90.00
_cell.angle_beta   90.00
_cell.angle_gamma   90.00
#
_symmetry.space_group_name_H-M   'P 1'
#
loop_
_entity.id
_entity.type
_entity.pdbx_description
1 polymer ?
#
loop_
_entity_poly.entity_id
_entity_poly.type
_entity_poly.pdbx_seq_one_letter_code
_entity_poly.pdbx_strand_id
1 'polypeptide(L)'
;MTILNQRLESLEQFVELVFESLEIASQCKMLIFPSSVREEFSFAVEEKYIRGEEKQRILQFLQHGTMSDRLSTFDGESPTFEQRLYAAGLTGPELNYKLAEISQAANVFYEKGGALNFSALLKKALILLKSLIGAIPGIGSALQELMDFIEQRVKDLTARP
;
A
#
# COMPACT_ATOMS: atom_id res chain seq x y z
N MET A 1 -4.90 3.95 -16.83
CA MET A 1 -3.55 4.57 -16.94
C MET A 1 -3.71 6.07 -17.20
N THR A 2 -3.63 6.91 -16.15
CA THR A 2 -3.21 8.33 -16.22
C THR A 2 -2.81 8.81 -14.81
N ILE A 3 -1.50 8.85 -14.57
CA ILE A 3 -0.71 9.92 -13.93
C ILE A 3 -1.17 10.43 -12.54
N LEU A 4 -0.66 9.82 -11.47
CA LEU A 4 -0.48 10.48 -10.18
C LEU A 4 0.68 11.50 -10.28
N ASN A 5 0.41 12.64 -10.92
CA ASN A 5 1.13 13.91 -10.70
C ASN A 5 0.24 14.82 -9.84
N GLN A 6 -0.38 14.23 -8.82
CA GLN A 6 -1.33 14.91 -7.96
C GLN A 6 -1.08 14.49 -6.53
N ARG A 7 -1.31 15.44 -5.64
CA ARG A 7 -1.26 15.21 -4.21
C ARG A 7 -2.34 14.19 -3.85
N LEU A 8 -1.96 13.16 -3.11
CA LEU A 8 -2.90 12.25 -2.46
C LEU A 8 -3.67 13.02 -1.38
N GLU A 9 -4.99 12.91 -1.44
CA GLU A 9 -5.95 13.59 -0.56
C GLU A 9 -6.70 12.62 0.35
N SER A 10 -6.62 11.31 0.07
CA SER A 10 -7.39 10.31 0.82
C SER A 10 -6.68 8.95 0.94
N LEU A 11 -7.17 8.11 1.86
CA LEU A 11 -6.69 6.73 2.02
C LEU A 11 -7.04 5.85 0.82
N GLU A 12 -8.15 6.12 0.14
CA GLU A 12 -8.54 5.41 -1.09
C GLU A 12 -7.53 5.65 -2.20
N GLN A 13 -7.13 6.91 -2.43
CA GLN A 13 -6.09 7.24 -3.41
C GLN A 13 -4.73 6.63 -3.02
N PHE A 14 -4.43 6.54 -1.73
CA PHE A 14 -3.25 5.82 -1.27
C PHE A 14 -3.32 4.31 -1.57
N VAL A 15 -4.47 3.66 -1.34
CA VAL A 15 -4.67 2.25 -1.68
C VAL A 15 -4.51 2.04 -3.19
N GLU A 16 -5.09 2.90 -4.01
CA GLU A 16 -4.87 2.89 -5.47
C GLU A 16 -3.37 2.88 -5.84
N LEU A 17 -2.59 3.78 -5.22
CA LEU A 17 -1.14 3.85 -5.43
C LEU A 17 -0.40 2.58 -4.99
N VAL A 18 -0.82 1.92 -3.90
CA VAL A 18 -0.24 0.64 -3.46
C VAL A 18 -0.43 -0.43 -4.53
N PHE A 19 -1.65 -0.56 -5.06
CA PHE A 19 -1.93 -1.53 -6.12
C PHE A 19 -1.24 -1.19 -7.44
N GLU A 20 -1.12 0.10 -7.77
CA GLU A 20 -0.34 0.54 -8.93
C GLU A 20 1.15 0.18 -8.76
N SER A 21 1.69 0.33 -7.55
CA SER A 21 3.07 -0.07 -7.24
C SER A 21 3.29 -1.58 -7.42
N LEU A 22 2.29 -2.41 -7.07
CA LEU A 22 2.33 -3.85 -7.35
C LEU A 22 2.31 -4.13 -8.86
N GLU A 23 1.49 -3.41 -9.61
CA GLU A 23 1.42 -3.56 -11.07
C GLU A 23 2.76 -3.20 -11.72
N ILE A 24 3.37 -2.08 -11.32
CA ILE A 24 4.72 -1.67 -11.75
C ILE A 24 5.74 -2.77 -11.42
N ALA A 25 5.72 -3.29 -10.18
CA ALA A 25 6.63 -4.37 -9.79
C ALA A 25 6.42 -5.64 -10.63
N SER A 26 5.18 -6.00 -10.97
CA SER A 26 4.87 -7.10 -11.88
C SER A 26 5.41 -6.88 -13.29
N GLN A 27 5.20 -5.69 -13.85
CA GLN A 27 5.73 -5.32 -15.18
C GLN A 27 7.26 -5.33 -15.21
N CYS A 28 7.90 -4.94 -14.11
CA CYS A 28 9.36 -4.92 -13.97
C CYS A 28 9.96 -6.21 -13.38
N LYS A 29 9.20 -7.30 -13.26
CA LYS A 29 9.64 -8.53 -12.56
C LYS A 29 10.94 -9.13 -13.08
N MET A 30 11.23 -8.97 -14.37
CA MET A 30 12.48 -9.46 -14.96
C MET A 30 13.72 -8.72 -14.44
N LEU A 31 13.55 -7.48 -14.03
CA LEU A 31 14.61 -6.66 -13.43
C LEU A 31 14.69 -6.90 -11.92
N ILE A 32 13.53 -7.02 -11.26
CA ILE A 32 13.45 -7.06 -9.80
C ILE A 32 13.78 -8.44 -9.22
N PHE A 33 13.39 -9.50 -9.92
CA PHE A 33 13.46 -10.86 -9.39
C PHE A 33 14.36 -11.78 -10.23
N PRO A 34 15.06 -12.74 -9.60
CA PRO A 34 15.76 -13.81 -10.32
C PRO A 34 14.76 -14.71 -11.03
N SER A 35 15.17 -15.32 -12.14
CA SER A 35 14.31 -16.14 -12.99
C SER A 35 13.53 -17.23 -12.23
N SER A 36 14.16 -17.82 -11.21
CA SER A 36 13.60 -18.92 -10.42
C SER A 36 12.38 -18.58 -9.55
N VAL A 37 11.97 -17.32 -9.44
CA VAL A 37 10.81 -16.90 -8.62
C VAL A 37 9.83 -16.00 -9.38
N ARG A 38 10.08 -15.74 -10.67
CA ARG A 38 9.28 -14.76 -11.45
C ARG A 38 7.87 -15.25 -11.71
N GLU A 39 7.69 -16.55 -11.94
CA GLU A 39 6.37 -17.12 -12.20
C GLU A 39 5.51 -17.11 -10.93
N GLU A 40 6.08 -17.53 -9.80
CA GLU A 40 5.42 -17.51 -8.50
C GLU A 40 5.04 -16.08 -8.09
N PHE A 41 5.93 -15.12 -8.29
CA PHE A 41 5.64 -13.70 -8.06
C PHE A 41 4.51 -13.21 -8.97
N SER A 42 4.56 -13.54 -10.26
CA SER A 42 3.50 -13.16 -11.22
C SER A 42 2.16 -13.71 -10.76
N PHE A 43 2.09 -15.00 -10.40
CA PHE A 43 0.87 -15.61 -9.92
C PHE A 43 0.36 -14.94 -8.63
N ALA A 44 1.25 -14.72 -7.66
CA ALA A 44 0.90 -14.10 -6.39
C ALA A 44 0.37 -12.66 -6.55
N VAL A 45 0.92 -11.89 -7.48
CA VAL A 45 0.50 -10.49 -7.72
C VAL A 45 -0.70 -10.41 -8.65
N GLU A 46 -0.62 -11.07 -9.82
CA GLU A 46 -1.60 -10.95 -10.89
C GLU A 46 -2.95 -11.54 -10.47
N GLU A 47 -2.97 -12.74 -9.90
CA GLU A 47 -4.23 -13.40 -9.57
C GLU A 47 -4.87 -12.82 -8.30
N LYS A 48 -4.08 -12.49 -7.28
CA LYS A 48 -4.63 -12.06 -6.00
C LYS A 48 -4.92 -10.57 -5.90
N TYR A 49 -4.09 -9.73 -6.51
CA TYR A 49 -4.14 -8.29 -6.29
C TYR A 49 -4.51 -7.49 -7.55
N ILE A 50 -4.02 -7.89 -8.73
CA ILE A 50 -4.37 -7.19 -9.98
C ILE A 50 -5.74 -7.64 -10.49
N ARG A 51 -6.01 -8.95 -10.50
CA ARG A 51 -7.29 -9.54 -10.93
C ARG A 51 -8.21 -9.91 -9.78
N GLY A 52 -7.66 -10.04 -8.57
CA GLY A 52 -8.42 -10.44 -7.39
C GLY A 52 -9.23 -9.31 -6.78
N GLU A 53 -10.06 -9.65 -5.80
CA GLU A 53 -11.00 -8.71 -5.16
C GLU A 53 -10.40 -7.93 -4.00
N GLU A 54 -9.12 -8.16 -3.64
CA GLU A 54 -8.50 -7.59 -2.44
C GLU A 54 -8.53 -6.06 -2.44
N LYS A 55 -8.29 -5.41 -3.59
CA LYS A 55 -8.38 -3.96 -3.73
C LYS A 55 -9.78 -3.46 -3.38
N GLN A 56 -10.80 -4.04 -4.00
CA GLN A 56 -12.19 -3.69 -3.76
C GLN A 56 -12.59 -3.96 -2.31
N ARG A 57 -12.13 -5.04 -1.70
CA ARG A 57 -12.40 -5.35 -0.28
C ARG A 57 -11.82 -4.27 0.64
N ILE A 58 -10.58 -3.83 0.41
CA ILE A 58 -9.94 -2.75 1.18
C ILE A 58 -10.70 -1.43 0.98
N LEU A 59 -11.03 -1.07 -0.27
CA LEU A 59 -11.75 0.16 -0.58
C LEU A 59 -13.16 0.17 0.03
N GLN A 60 -13.90 -0.93 -0.08
CA GLN A 60 -15.22 -1.08 0.55
C GLN A 60 -15.13 -0.93 2.07
N PHE A 61 -14.08 -1.50 2.69
CA PHE A 61 -13.86 -1.35 4.12
C PHE A 61 -13.61 0.11 4.50
N LEU A 62 -12.79 0.84 3.75
CA LEU A 62 -12.54 2.27 3.98
C LEU A 62 -13.81 3.12 3.84
N GLN A 63 -14.64 2.83 2.83
CA GLN A 63 -15.84 3.61 2.53
C GLN A 63 -16.99 3.34 3.50
N HIS A 64 -17.16 2.10 3.95
CA HIS A 64 -18.36 1.67 4.67
C HIS A 64 -18.10 1.23 6.11
N GLY A 65 -16.85 0.96 6.49
CA GLY A 65 -16.51 0.14 7.66
C GLY A 65 -17.14 -1.25 7.55
N THR A 66 -16.84 -2.17 8.48
CA THR A 66 -17.76 -3.31 8.65
C THR A 66 -18.97 -2.86 9.46
N MET A 67 -20.15 -3.39 9.15
CA MET A 67 -21.36 -3.22 9.97
C MET A 67 -21.09 -3.60 11.44
N SER A 68 -20.23 -4.60 11.67
CA SER A 68 -19.74 -5.03 13.00
C SER A 68 -18.84 -3.99 13.68
N ASP A 69 -17.95 -3.30 12.96
CA ASP A 69 -17.03 -2.30 13.51
C ASP A 69 -17.70 -0.96 13.83
N ARG A 70 -18.84 -0.69 13.20
CA ARG A 70 -19.70 0.47 13.53
C ARG A 70 -20.59 0.20 14.75
N LEU A 71 -20.81 -1.08 15.08
CA LEU A 71 -21.67 -1.54 16.17
C LEU A 71 -20.88 -2.05 17.39
N SER A 72 -19.54 -2.06 17.37
CA SER A 72 -18.66 -2.61 18.42
C SER A 72 -18.62 -1.79 19.71
N THR A 73 -19.71 -1.11 20.06
CA THR A 73 -19.94 -0.49 21.37
C THR A 73 -20.92 -1.30 22.21
N PHE A 74 -21.31 -2.52 21.82
CA PHE A 74 -22.28 -3.32 22.58
C PHE A 74 -21.78 -3.67 24.01
N ASP A 75 -20.47 -3.60 24.23
CA ASP A 75 -19.77 -4.02 25.45
C ASP A 75 -18.90 -2.90 26.07
N GLY A 76 -18.68 -1.78 25.35
CA GLY A 76 -17.86 -0.64 25.80
C GLY A 76 -16.33 -0.83 25.84
N GLU A 77 -15.82 -2.04 25.60
CA GLU A 77 -14.38 -2.35 25.76
C GLU A 77 -13.54 -2.27 24.47
N SER A 78 -14.15 -2.29 23.27
CA SER A 78 -13.42 -2.26 22.00
C SER A 78 -13.44 -0.88 21.34
N PRO A 79 -12.28 -0.34 20.90
CA PRO A 79 -12.24 0.97 20.24
C PRO A 79 -13.00 0.93 18.92
N THR A 80 -13.77 1.99 18.64
CA THR A 80 -14.50 2.16 17.38
C THR A 80 -13.54 2.24 16.21
N PHE A 81 -14.03 2.00 14.98
CA PHE A 81 -13.21 2.13 13.78
C PHE A 81 -12.51 3.50 13.68
N GLU A 82 -13.24 4.59 13.94
CA GLU A 82 -12.70 5.96 13.93
C GLU A 82 -11.61 6.15 14.99
N GLN A 83 -11.79 5.57 16.18
CA GLN A 83 -10.78 5.61 17.24
C GLN A 83 -9.51 4.83 16.86
N ARG A 84 -9.64 3.71 16.16
CA ARG A 84 -8.49 2.95 15.65
C ARG A 84 -7.75 3.71 14.56
N LEU A 85 -8.47 4.34 13.62
CA LEU A 85 -7.86 5.19 12.61
C LEU A 85 -7.13 6.39 13.25
N TYR A 86 -7.76 7.04 14.23
CA TYR A 86 -7.13 8.12 14.98
C TYR A 86 -5.87 7.66 15.71
N ALA A 87 -5.92 6.54 16.45
CA ALA A 87 -4.77 5.99 17.16
C ALA A 87 -3.62 5.56 16.24
N ALA A 88 -3.92 5.17 15.00
CA ALA A 88 -2.92 4.83 13.99
C ALA A 88 -2.36 6.05 13.23
N GLY A 89 -2.81 7.27 13.55
CA GLY A 89 -2.45 8.48 12.84
C GLY A 89 -2.90 8.47 11.38
N LEU A 90 -4.10 7.92 11.14
CA LEU A 90 -4.77 7.82 9.84
C LEU A 90 -5.91 8.85 9.72
N THR A 91 -5.86 9.92 10.51
CA THR A 91 -6.78 11.06 10.42
C THR A 91 -6.02 12.38 10.59
N GLY A 92 -6.66 13.49 10.22
CA GLY A 92 -6.18 14.84 10.52
C GLY A 92 -4.79 15.18 9.93
N PRO A 93 -4.02 16.05 10.61
CA PRO A 93 -2.73 16.54 10.11
C PRO A 93 -1.67 15.45 9.88
N GLU A 94 -1.66 14.39 10.69
CA GLU A 94 -0.70 13.29 10.56
C GLU A 94 -0.91 12.50 9.27
N LEU A 95 -2.17 12.17 8.94
CA LEU A 95 -2.50 11.56 7.66
C LEU A 95 -2.11 12.49 6.50
N ASN A 96 -2.47 13.77 6.60
CA ASN A 96 -2.17 14.76 5.55
C ASN A 96 -0.66 14.86 5.28
N TYR A 97 0.17 14.78 6.31
CA TYR A 97 1.62 14.77 6.18
C TYR A 97 2.12 13.48 5.51
N LYS A 98 1.66 12.30 5.96
CA LYS A 98 2.03 11.01 5.36
C LYS A 98 1.66 10.96 3.87
N LEU A 99 0.46 11.39 3.52
CA LEU A 99 -0.01 11.46 2.13
C LEU A 99 0.83 12.43 1.30
N ALA A 100 1.18 13.61 1.82
CA ALA A 100 2.02 14.57 1.12
C ALA A 100 3.43 14.02 0.84
N GLU A 101 4.06 13.39 1.83
CA GLU A 101 5.39 12.76 1.70
C GLU A 101 5.38 11.61 0.67
N ILE A 102 4.33 10.80 0.66
CA ILE A 102 4.15 9.72 -0.32
C ILE A 102 3.93 10.31 -1.72
N SER A 103 3.10 11.35 -1.84
CA SER A 103 2.84 12.04 -3.12
C SER A 103 4.13 12.59 -3.72
N GLN A 104 4.98 13.21 -2.90
CA GLN A 104 6.26 13.73 -3.37
C GLN A 104 7.16 12.61 -3.90
N ALA A 105 7.26 11.48 -3.20
CA ALA A 105 8.05 10.35 -3.67
C ALA A 105 7.47 9.70 -4.93
N ALA A 106 6.15 9.62 -5.03
CA ALA A 106 5.45 9.14 -6.22
C ALA A 106 5.75 10.03 -7.42
N ASN A 107 5.60 11.35 -7.28
CA ASN A 107 5.92 12.31 -8.33
C ASN A 107 7.38 12.18 -8.79
N VAL A 108 8.33 12.11 -7.85
CA VAL A 108 9.75 11.92 -8.19
C VAL A 108 9.97 10.63 -8.98
N PHE A 109 9.31 9.53 -8.59
CA PHE A 109 9.39 8.27 -9.32
C PHE A 109 8.75 8.35 -10.71
N TYR A 110 7.57 8.95 -10.87
CA TYR A 110 6.93 9.07 -12.18
C TYR A 110 7.67 10.03 -13.13
N GLU A 111 8.28 11.09 -12.60
CA GLU A 111 9.05 12.05 -13.40
C GLU A 111 10.42 11.50 -13.83
N LYS A 112 11.12 10.80 -12.93
CA LYS A 112 12.53 10.42 -13.13
C LYS A 112 12.74 8.92 -13.34
N GLY A 113 11.75 8.08 -13.04
CA GLY A 113 11.85 6.63 -13.05
C GLY A 113 12.94 6.09 -12.11
N GLY A 114 13.34 4.84 -12.34
CA GLY A 114 14.52 4.23 -11.73
C GLY A 114 14.27 3.51 -10.40
N ALA A 115 15.08 2.47 -10.15
CA ALA A 115 14.93 1.58 -8.99
C ALA A 115 15.13 2.29 -7.64
N LEU A 116 16.03 3.27 -7.57
CA LEU A 116 16.25 4.07 -6.35
C LEU A 116 15.00 4.87 -5.95
N ASN A 117 14.37 5.54 -6.92
CA ASN A 117 13.16 6.33 -6.66
C ASN A 117 11.96 5.40 -6.35
N PHE A 118 11.88 4.24 -7.01
CA PHE A 118 10.86 3.25 -6.70
C PHE A 118 11.01 2.68 -5.29
N SER A 119 12.23 2.35 -4.84
CA SER A 119 12.50 1.93 -3.46
C SER A 119 12.12 3.02 -2.46
N ALA A 120 12.44 4.30 -2.73
CA ALA A 120 12.05 5.41 -1.88
C ALA A 120 10.52 5.56 -1.76
N LEU A 121 9.79 5.39 -2.87
CA LEU A 121 8.32 5.37 -2.89
C LEU A 121 7.77 4.20 -2.05
N LEU A 122 8.23 2.97 -2.32
CA LEU A 122 7.78 1.77 -1.60
C LEU A 122 8.01 1.89 -0.09
N LYS A 123 9.18 2.41 0.31
CA LYS A 123 9.51 2.61 1.72
C LYS A 123 8.54 3.55 2.42
N LYS A 124 8.16 4.68 1.79
CA LYS A 124 7.18 5.62 2.37
C LYS A 124 5.77 5.03 2.35
N ALA A 125 5.38 4.36 1.27
CA ALA A 125 4.08 3.70 1.17
C ALA A 125 3.91 2.61 2.23
N LEU A 126 4.95 1.80 2.49
CA LEU A 126 4.95 0.77 3.52
C LEU A 126 4.72 1.31 4.94
N ILE A 127 5.18 2.52 5.26
CA ILE A 127 4.92 3.15 6.55
C ILE A 127 3.41 3.34 6.76
N LEU A 128 2.73 3.95 5.78
CA LEU A 128 1.29 4.19 5.86
C LEU A 128 0.48 2.89 5.75
N LEU A 129 0.93 1.94 4.92
CA LEU A 129 0.29 0.62 4.78
C LEU A 129 0.31 -0.16 6.11
N LYS A 130 1.43 -0.12 6.84
CA LYS A 130 1.56 -0.75 8.17
C LYS A 130 0.61 -0.13 9.18
N SER A 131 0.48 1.21 9.19
CA SER A 131 -0.52 1.89 10.02
C SER A 131 -1.95 1.46 9.64
N LEU A 132 -2.26 1.38 8.34
CA LEU A 132 -3.56 1.00 7.83
C LEU A 132 -3.97 -0.42 8.25
N ILE A 133 -3.08 -1.39 8.06
CA ILE A 133 -3.34 -2.79 8.40
C ILE A 133 -3.44 -3.00 9.91
N GLY A 134 -2.64 -2.26 10.70
CA GLY A 134 -2.78 -2.27 12.16
C GLY A 134 -4.14 -1.75 12.63
N ALA A 135 -4.75 -0.82 11.89
CA ALA A 135 -6.07 -0.26 12.21
C ALA A 135 -7.25 -1.10 11.67
N ILE A 136 -7.00 -1.97 10.68
CA ILE A 136 -8.00 -2.81 10.00
C ILE A 136 -7.70 -4.29 10.26
N PRO A 137 -8.34 -4.91 11.28
CA PRO A 137 -8.15 -6.31 11.58
C PRO A 137 -8.51 -7.22 10.40
N GLY A 138 -7.63 -8.19 10.09
CA GLY A 138 -7.93 -9.28 9.15
C GLY A 138 -7.80 -8.94 7.66
N ILE A 139 -7.34 -7.74 7.30
CA ILE A 139 -7.14 -7.35 5.90
C ILE A 139 -5.70 -6.91 5.67
N GLY A 140 -5.09 -7.39 4.58
CA GLY A 140 -3.88 -6.78 4.03
C GLY A 140 -2.54 -7.21 4.63
N SER A 141 -2.47 -8.09 5.64
CA SER A 141 -1.18 -8.60 6.15
C SER A 141 -0.31 -9.23 5.04
N ALA A 142 -0.93 -10.06 4.19
CA ALA A 142 -0.27 -10.64 3.03
C ALA A 142 0.10 -9.59 1.96
N LEU A 143 -0.63 -8.48 1.88
CA LEU A 143 -0.31 -7.36 0.96
C LEU A 143 0.93 -6.61 1.47
N GLN A 144 0.99 -6.36 2.77
CA GLN A 144 2.17 -5.75 3.41
C GLN A 144 3.40 -6.62 3.24
N GLU A 145 3.30 -7.93 3.53
CA GLU A 145 4.43 -8.85 3.36
C GLU A 145 4.94 -8.87 1.92
N LEU A 146 4.02 -8.93 0.95
CA LEU A 146 4.38 -8.87 -0.46
C LEU A 146 5.09 -7.55 -0.83
N MET A 147 4.58 -6.42 -0.35
CA MET A 147 5.21 -5.11 -0.55
C MET A 147 6.58 -5.01 0.14
N ASP A 148 6.74 -5.58 1.33
CA ASP A 148 8.02 -5.67 2.04
C ASP A 148 9.03 -6.50 1.22
N PHE A 149 8.61 -7.64 0.64
CA PHE A 149 9.48 -8.43 -0.26
C PHE A 149 9.88 -7.66 -1.52
N ILE A 150 8.97 -6.92 -2.14
CA ILE A 150 9.27 -6.10 -3.32
C ILE A 150 10.27 -4.99 -2.96
N GLU A 151 10.04 -4.26 -1.87
CA GLU A 151 10.94 -3.18 -1.44
C GLU A 151 12.35 -3.70 -1.18
N GLN A 152 12.48 -4.81 -0.45
CA GLN A 152 13.78 -5.43 -0.18
C GLN A 152 14.48 -5.86 -1.47
N ARG A 153 13.74 -6.41 -2.44
CA ARG A 153 14.32 -6.81 -3.73
C ARG A 153 14.79 -5.63 -4.56
N VAL A 154 14.00 -4.57 -4.63
CA VAL A 154 14.39 -3.34 -5.34
C VAL A 154 15.62 -2.72 -4.68
N LYS A 155 15.67 -2.71 -3.34
CA LYS A 155 16.84 -2.25 -2.59
C LYS A 155 18.09 -3.06 -2.91
N ASP A 156 18.00 -4.39 -2.92
CA ASP A 156 19.11 -5.29 -3.26
C ASP A 156 19.67 -5.04 -4.66
N LEU A 157 18.83 -4.62 -5.62
CA LEU A 157 19.30 -4.23 -6.96
C LEU A 157 20.13 -2.96 -6.93
N THR A 158 19.71 -1.98 -6.14
CA THR A 158 20.38 -0.67 -6.06
C THR A 158 21.66 -0.66 -5.24
N ALA A 159 21.83 -1.68 -4.37
CA ALA A 159 23.01 -1.84 -3.54
C ALA A 159 24.16 -2.59 -4.26
N ARG A 160 23.92 -3.10 -5.47
CA ARG A 160 24.96 -3.76 -6.27
C ARG A 160 25.84 -2.69 -6.94
N PRO A 161 27.17 -2.75 -6.78
CA PRO A 161 28.10 -1.79 -7.37
C PRO A 161 28.13 -1.85 -8.90
#